data_AF-A0A398TKP6-F1
#
_entry.id   AF-A0A398TKP6-F1
#
_cell.length_a   1.000
_cell.length_b   1.000
_cell.length_c   1.000
_cell.angle_alpha   90.00
_cell.angle_beta   90.00
_cell.angle_gamma   90.00
#
_symmetry.space_group_name_H-M   'P 1'
#
loop_
_entity.id
_entity.type
_entity.pdbx_description
1 polymer ?
#
loop_
_entity_poly.entity_id
_entity_poly.type
_entity_poly.pdbx_seq_one_letter_code
_entity_poly.pdbx_strand_id
1 'polypeptide(L)'
;MSDATRLKNRLSVRFSEVGLVLNAGKTNIAYIDTFKRRNVATSFSFLGYDFKVRTLKNFKGELYRKCMPGASNAAMCKITETIKKWRIHRSTAESLLDFARRYNAIVRGWIEYYGKFWSRNFSYRLWSAMQSRLLKWMQSKYRLSNRKAQRKLALVRKQYPKLFAHWYLLRASNE
;
A
#
# COMPACT_ATOMS: atom_id res chain seq x y z
N MET A 1 -6.88 -18.94 24.05
CA MET A 1 -5.45 -18.55 23.98
C MET A 1 -4.53 -19.68 24.44
N SER A 2 -4.95 -20.58 25.34
CA SER A 2 -4.14 -21.73 25.81
C SER A 2 -3.57 -22.59 24.68
N ASP A 3 -4.36 -22.92 23.66
CA ASP A 3 -3.90 -23.75 22.54
C ASP A 3 -2.76 -23.10 21.74
N ALA A 4 -2.84 -21.79 21.51
CA ALA A 4 -1.80 -21.04 20.82
C ALA A 4 -0.50 -20.98 21.63
N THR A 5 -0.61 -20.81 22.95
CA THR A 5 0.55 -20.87 23.86
C THR A 5 1.17 -22.27 23.88
N ARG A 6 0.35 -23.32 23.94
CA ARG A 6 0.80 -24.72 23.86
C ARG A 6 1.53 -25.00 22.54
N LEU A 7 1.00 -24.51 21.42
CA LEU A 7 1.64 -24.62 20.12
C LEU A 7 2.99 -23.90 20.07
N LYS A 8 3.06 -22.66 20.58
CA LYS A 8 4.31 -21.90 20.66
C LYS A 8 5.38 -22.65 21.46
N ASN A 9 5.02 -23.25 22.59
CA ASN A 9 5.94 -24.03 23.41
C ASN A 9 6.43 -25.28 22.68
N ARG A 10 5.54 -26.03 22.02
CA ARG A 10 5.92 -27.19 21.20
C ARG A 10 6.86 -26.82 20.05
N LEU A 11 6.61 -25.69 19.39
CA LEU A 11 7.51 -25.18 18.35
C LEU A 11 8.88 -24.82 18.92
N SER A 12 8.93 -24.24 20.12
CA SER A 12 10.21 -23.93 20.79
C SER A 12 11.05 -25.19 21.02
N VAL A 13 10.42 -26.27 21.48
CA VAL A 13 11.10 -27.57 21.69
C VAL A 13 11.62 -28.13 20.36
N ARG A 14 10.78 -28.14 19.31
CA ARG A 14 11.21 -28.65 18.00
C ARG A 14 12.32 -27.83 17.34
N PHE A 15 12.33 -26.52 17.55
CA PHE A 15 13.42 -25.67 17.08
C PHE A 15 14.73 -26.01 17.80
N SER A 16 14.70 -26.24 19.12
CA SER A 16 15.91 -26.60 19.87
C SER A 16 16.52 -27.93 19.45
N GLU A 17 15.69 -28.92 19.06
CA GLU A 17 16.17 -30.22 18.56
C GLU A 17 17.01 -30.09 17.26
N VAL A 18 16.81 -29.01 16.50
CA VAL A 18 17.59 -28.71 15.28
C VAL A 18 18.60 -27.57 15.49
N GLY A 19 18.91 -27.22 16.74
CA GLY A 19 19.88 -26.17 17.08
C GLY A 19 19.41 -24.73 16.82
N LEU A 20 18.09 -24.51 16.70
CA LEU A 20 17.49 -23.18 16.48
C LEU A 20 16.76 -22.69 17.74
N VAL A 21 16.64 -21.37 17.88
CA VAL A 21 15.90 -20.72 18.97
C VAL A 21 14.91 -19.70 18.41
N LEU A 22 13.70 -19.67 18.94
CA LEU A 22 12.70 -18.67 18.58
C LEU A 22 13.11 -17.29 19.09
N ASN A 23 13.13 -16.29 18.21
CA ASN A 23 13.38 -14.91 18.63
C ASN A 23 12.20 -14.36 19.44
N ALA A 24 12.42 -14.07 20.72
CA ALA A 24 11.37 -13.62 21.64
C ALA A 24 10.72 -12.30 21.22
N GLY A 25 11.49 -11.35 20.64
CA GLY A 25 10.95 -10.06 20.18
C GLY A 25 10.08 -10.18 18.92
N LYS A 26 10.37 -11.15 18.05
CA LYS A 26 9.63 -11.37 16.78
C LYS A 26 8.47 -12.35 16.92
N THR A 27 8.50 -13.25 17.90
CA THR A 27 7.55 -14.37 18.02
C THR A 27 6.44 -14.08 19.02
N ASN A 28 5.29 -13.64 18.53
CA ASN A 28 4.15 -13.22 19.35
C ASN A 28 2.85 -13.89 18.90
N ILE A 29 1.92 -14.09 19.85
CA ILE A 29 0.55 -14.56 19.57
C ILE A 29 -0.35 -13.34 19.45
N ALA A 30 -1.03 -13.21 18.31
CA ALA A 30 -1.99 -12.13 18.07
C ALA A 30 -3.43 -12.63 18.17
N TYR A 31 -4.27 -11.88 18.89
CA TYR A 31 -5.71 -12.05 18.96
C TYR A 31 -6.39 -11.09 17.99
N ILE A 32 -6.75 -11.57 16.80
CA ILE A 32 -7.40 -10.75 15.78
C ILE A 32 -8.89 -11.05 15.75
N ASP A 33 -9.67 -10.12 16.30
CA ASP A 33 -11.12 -10.25 16.38
C ASP A 33 -11.78 -8.87 16.25
N THR A 34 -13.07 -8.87 15.91
CA THR A 34 -13.90 -7.67 15.80
C THR A 34 -14.07 -6.97 17.16
N PHE A 35 -14.07 -7.75 18.24
CA PHE A 35 -14.06 -7.26 19.62
C PHE A 35 -12.70 -6.69 20.01
N LYS A 36 -12.69 -5.49 20.58
CA LYS A 36 -11.44 -4.85 21.02
C LYS A 36 -10.98 -5.48 22.33
N ARG A 37 -9.71 -5.90 22.38
CA ARG A 37 -8.97 -6.22 23.62
C ARG A 37 -7.74 -5.33 23.73
N ARG A 38 -7.41 -4.90 24.95
CA ARG A 38 -6.35 -3.89 25.19
C ARG A 38 -5.00 -4.46 25.63
N ASN A 39 -4.94 -5.75 26.02
CA ASN A 39 -3.74 -6.36 26.61
C ASN A 39 -3.12 -7.48 25.75
N VAL A 40 -3.44 -7.50 24.46
CA VAL A 40 -2.97 -8.52 23.51
C VAL A 40 -2.65 -7.86 22.18
N ALA A 41 -1.70 -8.42 21.44
CA ALA A 41 -1.46 -7.98 20.07
C ALA A 41 -2.72 -8.24 19.23
N THR A 42 -3.20 -7.23 18.49
CA THR A 42 -4.42 -7.32 17.67
C THR A 42 -4.13 -7.34 16.17
N SER A 43 -2.86 -7.47 15.82
CA SER A 43 -2.37 -7.58 14.46
C SER A 43 -1.01 -8.24 14.43
N PHE A 44 -0.67 -8.85 13.30
CA PHE A 44 0.70 -9.23 12.99
C PHE A 44 1.00 -8.91 11.53
N SER A 45 2.28 -8.81 11.19
CA SER A 45 2.72 -8.61 9.82
C SER A 45 3.35 -9.88 9.27
N PHE A 46 2.99 -10.26 8.04
CA PHE A 46 3.55 -11.41 7.34
C PHE A 46 3.70 -11.07 5.86
N LEU A 47 4.90 -11.29 5.31
CA LEU A 47 5.26 -11.00 3.91
C LEU A 47 4.86 -9.59 3.43
N GLY A 48 5.01 -8.59 4.29
CA GLY A 48 4.67 -7.21 3.96
C GLY A 48 3.18 -6.84 4.06
N TYR A 49 2.31 -7.74 4.52
CA TYR A 49 0.90 -7.47 4.82
C TYR A 49 0.66 -7.43 6.33
N ASP A 50 -0.18 -6.49 6.77
CA ASP A 50 -0.73 -6.51 8.12
C ASP A 50 -2.05 -7.29 8.13
N PHE A 51 -2.11 -8.33 8.95
CA PHE A 51 -3.34 -9.06 9.28
C PHE A 51 -3.96 -8.41 10.51
N LYS A 52 -5.13 -7.80 10.32
CA LYS A 52 -5.91 -7.15 11.39
C LYS A 52 -7.36 -7.02 10.99
N VAL A 53 -8.23 -6.66 11.93
CA VAL A 53 -9.61 -6.33 11.60
C VAL A 53 -9.67 -5.01 10.82
N ARG A 54 -10.32 -5.06 9.66
CA ARG A 54 -10.51 -3.93 8.75
C ARG A 54 -11.98 -3.72 8.46
N THR A 55 -12.34 -2.46 8.24
CA THR A 55 -13.65 -2.09 7.70
C THR A 55 -13.62 -2.26 6.18
N LEU A 56 -14.55 -3.06 5.67
CA LEU A 56 -14.75 -3.37 4.27
C LEU A 56 -16.14 -2.87 3.85
N LYS A 57 -16.34 -2.68 2.55
CA LYS A 57 -17.63 -2.30 1.96
C LYS A 57 -18.08 -3.43 1.04
N ASN A 58 -19.30 -3.95 1.22
CA ASN A 58 -19.85 -4.97 0.33
C ASN A 58 -20.43 -4.34 -0.96
N PHE A 59 -20.96 -5.16 -1.86
CA PHE A 59 -21.53 -4.70 -3.14
C PHE A 59 -22.79 -3.83 -2.96
N LYS A 60 -23.58 -4.07 -1.90
CA LYS A 60 -24.74 -3.24 -1.50
C LYS A 60 -24.31 -1.90 -0.88
N GLY A 61 -23.02 -1.76 -0.61
CA GLY A 61 -22.43 -0.58 -0.03
C GLY A 61 -22.44 -0.52 1.50
N GLU A 62 -22.83 -1.60 2.15
CA GLU A 62 -22.85 -1.73 3.61
C GLU A 62 -21.42 -1.98 4.12
N LEU A 63 -21.13 -1.40 5.29
CA LEU A 63 -19.84 -1.56 5.95
C LEU A 63 -19.86 -2.77 6.87
N TYR A 64 -18.82 -3.60 6.81
CA TYR A 64 -18.64 -4.72 7.71
C TYR A 64 -17.18 -4.84 8.16
N ARG A 65 -16.95 -5.54 9.27
CA ARG A 65 -15.61 -5.72 9.87
C ARG A 65 -15.20 -7.17 9.77
N LYS A 66 -14.01 -7.43 9.21
CA LYS A 66 -13.44 -8.77 9.10
C LYS A 66 -11.92 -8.72 9.28
N CYS A 67 -11.34 -9.80 9.79
CA CYS A 67 -9.90 -10.01 9.70
C CYS A 67 -9.51 -10.12 8.21
N MET A 68 -8.66 -9.21 7.73
CA MET A 68 -8.25 -9.18 6.33
C MET A 68 -6.81 -8.68 6.21
N PRO A 69 -5.97 -9.33 5.37
CA PRO A 69 -4.68 -8.77 5.02
C PRO A 69 -4.83 -7.44 4.28
N GLY A 70 -3.79 -6.63 4.35
CA GLY A 70 -3.65 -5.43 3.54
C GLY A 70 -2.21 -4.93 3.63
N ALA A 71 -1.75 -4.17 2.63
CA ALA A 71 -0.39 -3.65 2.61
C ALA A 71 0.00 -3.09 3.98
N SER A 72 1.10 -3.58 4.53
CA SER A 72 1.54 -3.20 5.87
C SER A 72 1.83 -1.70 5.93
N ASN A 73 1.69 -1.11 7.12
CA ASN A 73 2.07 0.28 7.31
C ASN A 73 3.53 0.52 6.94
N ALA A 74 4.43 -0.40 7.29
CA ALA A 74 5.84 -0.35 6.93
C ALA A 74 6.06 -0.38 5.41
N ALA A 75 5.39 -1.29 4.69
CA ALA A 75 5.46 -1.35 3.23
C ALA A 75 4.95 -0.04 2.59
N MET A 76 3.83 0.50 3.07
CA MET A 76 3.28 1.74 2.55
C MET A 76 4.18 2.96 2.83
N CYS A 77 4.85 3.01 3.99
CA CYS A 77 5.86 4.03 4.26
C CYS A 77 7.03 3.92 3.28
N LYS A 78 7.59 2.71 3.10
CA LYS A 78 8.69 2.46 2.16
C LYS A 78 8.34 2.86 0.72
N ILE A 79 7.15 2.49 0.24
CA ILE A 79 6.63 2.89 -1.08
C ILE A 79 6.57 4.43 -1.19
N THR A 80 5.93 5.08 -0.22
CA THR A 80 5.75 6.53 -0.24
C THR A 80 7.08 7.28 -0.17
N GLU A 81 8.02 6.81 0.65
CA GLU A 81 9.37 7.35 0.74
C GLU A 81 10.16 7.17 -0.54
N THR A 82 10.05 6.01 -1.19
CA THR A 82 10.68 5.75 -2.49
C THR A 82 10.18 6.75 -3.53
N ILE A 83 8.86 6.95 -3.63
CA ILE A 83 8.26 7.95 -4.53
C ILE A 83 8.73 9.38 -4.21
N LYS A 84 8.88 9.71 -2.92
CA LYS A 84 9.42 11.01 -2.50
C LYS A 84 10.88 11.19 -2.95
N LYS A 85 11.70 10.14 -2.84
CA LYS A 85 13.12 10.14 -3.21
C LYS A 85 13.36 10.31 -4.71
N TRP A 86 12.42 9.88 -5.56
CA TRP A 86 12.49 10.15 -7.00
C TRP A 86 12.49 11.63 -7.36
N ARG A 87 12.05 12.50 -6.44
CA ARG A 87 12.10 13.97 -6.59
C ARG A 87 11.53 14.49 -7.92
N ILE A 88 10.59 13.77 -8.56
CA ILE A 88 9.96 14.10 -9.86
C ILE A 88 9.68 15.59 -10.06
N HIS A 89 9.08 16.25 -9.06
CA HIS A 89 8.82 17.70 -9.05
C HIS A 89 10.01 18.63 -9.33
N ARG A 90 11.26 18.18 -9.17
CA ARG A 90 12.49 18.94 -9.43
C ARG A 90 13.06 18.69 -10.84
N SER A 91 12.62 17.64 -11.53
CA SER A 91 13.12 17.25 -12.86
C SER A 91 12.34 17.96 -13.97
N THR A 92 12.36 19.29 -14.00
CA THR A 92 11.58 20.08 -14.97
C THR A 92 12.07 19.95 -16.42
N ALA A 93 13.31 19.52 -16.64
CA ALA A 93 13.84 19.18 -17.97
C ALA A 93 13.14 17.95 -18.57
N GLU A 94 12.87 16.93 -17.75
CA GLU A 94 12.24 15.67 -18.18
C GLU A 94 10.77 15.86 -18.59
N SER A 95 10.22 14.90 -19.35
CA SER A 95 8.81 14.83 -19.75
C SER A 95 8.02 13.83 -18.91
N LEU A 96 6.68 13.85 -19.03
CA LEU A 96 5.83 12.82 -18.43
C LEU A 96 6.14 11.41 -18.97
N LEU A 97 6.57 11.31 -20.24
CA LEU A 97 6.94 10.03 -20.86
C LEU A 97 8.23 9.47 -20.24
N ASP A 98 9.19 10.32 -19.91
CA ASP A 98 10.44 9.90 -19.26
C ASP A 98 10.16 9.34 -17.87
N PHE A 99 9.30 10.00 -17.10
CA PHE A 99 8.85 9.48 -15.81
C PHE A 99 8.07 8.17 -15.94
N ALA A 100 7.20 8.06 -16.94
CA ALA A 100 6.45 6.84 -17.20
C ALA A 100 7.40 5.67 -17.47
N ARG A 101 8.38 5.84 -18.37
CA ARG A 101 9.40 4.83 -18.69
C ARG A 101 10.21 4.43 -17.46
N ARG A 102 10.62 5.40 -16.64
CA ARG A 102 11.47 5.16 -15.47
C ARG A 102 10.75 4.46 -14.32
N TYR A 103 9.49 4.79 -14.06
CA TYR A 103 8.83 4.41 -12.81
C TYR A 103 7.69 3.39 -12.97
N ASN A 104 7.12 3.22 -14.16
CA ASN A 104 5.94 2.37 -14.32
C ASN A 104 6.18 0.91 -13.92
N ALA A 105 7.34 0.34 -14.23
CA ALA A 105 7.65 -1.05 -13.88
C ALA A 105 7.61 -1.27 -12.35
N ILE A 106 8.23 -0.35 -11.59
CA ILE A 106 8.25 -0.41 -10.13
C ILE A 106 6.84 -0.23 -9.56
N VAL A 107 6.10 0.76 -10.06
CA VAL A 107 4.73 1.03 -9.61
C VAL A 107 3.81 -0.15 -9.91
N ARG A 108 3.95 -0.78 -11.08
CA ARG A 108 3.18 -1.97 -11.46
C ARG A 108 3.47 -3.14 -10.52
N GLY A 109 4.74 -3.40 -10.22
CA GLY A 109 5.11 -4.45 -9.27
C GLY A 109 4.50 -4.24 -7.87
N TRP A 110 4.46 -2.99 -7.40
CA TRP A 110 3.75 -2.70 -6.14
C TRP A 110 2.25 -2.93 -6.24
N ILE A 111 1.62 -2.57 -7.36
CA ILE A 111 0.19 -2.78 -7.57
C ILE A 111 -0.15 -4.26 -7.62
N GLU A 112 0.60 -5.05 -8.39
CA GLU A 112 0.38 -6.49 -8.54
C GLU A 112 0.56 -7.22 -7.21
N TYR A 113 1.58 -6.84 -6.44
CA TYR A 113 1.81 -7.41 -5.13
C TYR A 113 0.78 -6.91 -4.11
N TYR A 114 0.83 -5.63 -3.72
CA TYR A 114 0.05 -5.11 -2.60
C TYR A 114 -1.41 -4.81 -2.92
N GLY A 115 -1.79 -4.73 -4.19
CA GLY A 115 -3.16 -4.44 -4.63
C GLY A 115 -4.15 -5.58 -4.47
N LYS A 116 -3.69 -6.81 -4.18
CA LYS A 116 -4.56 -8.00 -4.05
C LYS A 116 -5.56 -7.92 -2.89
N PHE A 117 -5.19 -7.31 -1.77
CA PHE A 117 -6.00 -7.28 -0.55
C PHE A 117 -6.22 -5.87 -0.05
N TRP A 118 -7.43 -5.58 0.43
CA TRP A 118 -7.84 -4.25 0.88
C TRP A 118 -7.46 -3.16 -0.16
N SER A 119 -7.67 -3.52 -1.44
CA SER A 119 -7.13 -2.87 -2.63
C SER A 119 -7.41 -1.37 -2.67
N ARG A 120 -8.62 -0.96 -2.27
CA ARG A 120 -9.04 0.45 -2.27
C ARG A 120 -8.14 1.34 -1.41
N ASN A 121 -7.74 0.89 -0.23
CA ASN A 121 -6.89 1.70 0.66
C ASN A 121 -5.47 1.81 0.10
N PHE A 122 -4.89 0.69 -0.33
CA PHE A 122 -3.59 0.66 -1.00
C PHE A 122 -3.58 1.58 -2.23
N SER A 123 -4.58 1.40 -3.10
CA SER A 123 -4.77 2.14 -4.35
C SER A 123 -4.83 3.64 -4.11
N TYR A 124 -5.65 4.08 -3.15
CA TYR A 124 -5.76 5.49 -2.82
C TYR A 124 -4.43 6.10 -2.35
N ARG A 125 -3.70 5.40 -1.48
CA ARG A 125 -2.43 5.89 -0.93
C ARG A 125 -1.34 5.96 -2.00
N LEU A 126 -1.18 4.90 -2.80
CA LEU A 126 -0.23 4.87 -3.90
C LEU A 126 -0.54 5.94 -4.94
N TRP A 127 -1.81 6.02 -5.36
CA TRP A 127 -2.27 7.02 -6.33
C TRP A 127 -1.98 8.43 -5.83
N SER A 128 -2.31 8.73 -4.57
CA SER A 128 -2.09 10.07 -4.00
C SER A 128 -0.61 10.44 -3.93
N ALA A 129 0.26 9.49 -3.56
CA ALA A 129 1.70 9.71 -3.49
C ALA A 129 2.29 10.03 -4.87
N MET A 130 1.93 9.24 -5.90
CA MET A 130 2.35 9.47 -7.28
C MET A 130 1.77 10.75 -7.87
N GLN A 131 0.45 10.92 -7.79
CA GLN A 131 -0.27 12.02 -8.40
C GLN A 131 0.17 13.36 -7.81
N SER A 132 0.43 13.43 -6.50
CA SER A 132 0.97 14.63 -5.85
C SER A 132 2.31 15.07 -6.47
N ARG A 133 3.18 14.12 -6.82
CA ARG A 133 4.49 14.43 -7.43
C ARG A 133 4.34 14.89 -8.87
N LEU A 134 3.46 14.27 -9.65
CA LEU A 134 3.15 14.69 -11.02
C LEU A 134 2.51 16.09 -11.04
N LEU A 135 1.60 16.39 -10.11
CA LEU A 135 0.98 17.71 -9.99
C LEU A 135 2.00 18.78 -9.61
N LYS A 136 2.91 18.50 -8.67
CA LYS A 136 3.98 19.43 -8.31
C LYS A 136 4.94 19.67 -9.47
N TRP A 137 5.32 18.62 -10.21
CA TRP A 137 6.12 18.78 -11.42
C TRP A 137 5.43 19.63 -12.48
N MET A 138 4.12 19.42 -12.72
CA MET A 138 3.36 20.19 -13.70
C MET A 138 3.30 21.67 -13.32
N GLN A 139 3.15 21.97 -12.03
CA GLN A 139 3.24 23.35 -11.50
C GLN A 139 4.62 23.94 -11.74
N SER A 140 5.69 23.22 -11.39
CA SER A 140 7.07 23.70 -11.53
C SER A 140 7.52 23.88 -12.98
N LYS A 141 7.22 22.93 -13.87
CA LYS A 141 7.65 22.98 -15.28
C LYS A 141 6.97 24.09 -16.08
N TYR A 142 5.69 24.33 -15.84
CA TYR A 142 4.89 25.28 -16.61
C TYR A 142 4.49 26.53 -15.82
N ARG A 143 4.99 26.72 -14.60
CA ARG A 143 4.65 27.82 -13.68
C ARG A 143 3.13 28.01 -13.52
N LEU A 144 2.42 26.90 -13.31
CA LEU A 144 0.97 26.88 -13.23
C LEU A 144 0.48 26.89 -11.78
N SER A 145 -0.70 27.48 -11.54
CA SER A 145 -1.44 27.26 -10.29
C SER A 145 -1.91 25.80 -10.19
N ASN A 146 -2.19 25.33 -8.97
CA ASN A 146 -2.63 23.96 -8.74
C ASN A 146 -3.86 23.58 -9.59
N ARG A 147 -4.87 24.46 -9.69
CA ARG A 147 -6.08 24.21 -10.51
C ARG A 147 -5.75 24.06 -12.00
N LYS A 148 -4.86 24.89 -12.53
CA LYS A 148 -4.41 24.82 -13.93
C LYS A 148 -3.59 23.55 -14.18
N ALA A 149 -2.70 23.18 -13.26
CA ALA A 149 -1.91 21.95 -13.34
C ALA A 149 -2.78 20.68 -13.29
N GLN A 150 -3.78 20.64 -12.40
CA GLN A 150 -4.76 19.55 -12.34
C GLN A 150 -5.52 19.39 -13.66
N ARG A 151 -6.04 20.49 -14.23
CA ARG A 151 -6.74 20.47 -15.52
C ARG A 151 -5.82 19.97 -16.64
N LYS A 152 -4.60 20.49 -16.75
CA LYS A 152 -3.63 20.07 -17.78
C LYS A 152 -3.27 18.59 -17.64
N LEU A 153 -3.01 18.10 -16.43
CA LEU A 153 -2.70 16.70 -16.20
C LEU A 153 -3.91 15.78 -16.45
N ALA A 154 -5.13 16.25 -16.15
CA ALA A 154 -6.36 15.53 -16.48
C ALA A 154 -6.58 15.40 -18.00
N LEU A 155 -6.26 16.43 -18.78
CA LEU A 155 -6.27 16.36 -20.25
C LEU A 155 -5.26 15.34 -20.76
N VAL A 156 -4.02 15.34 -20.24
CA VAL A 156 -3.03 14.33 -20.59
C VAL A 156 -3.52 12.93 -20.25
N ARG A 157 -4.15 12.73 -19.08
CA ARG A 157 -4.74 11.45 -18.70
C ARG A 157 -5.89 11.03 -19.61
N LYS A 158 -6.68 11.98 -20.12
CA LYS A 158 -7.75 11.70 -21.10
C LYS A 158 -7.18 11.25 -22.44
N GLN A 159 -6.13 11.91 -22.92
CA GLN A 159 -5.48 11.61 -24.20
C GLN A 159 -4.63 10.33 -24.15
N TYR A 160 -3.91 10.10 -23.06
CA TYR A 160 -2.99 8.97 -22.88
C TYR A 160 -3.33 8.18 -21.60
N PRO A 161 -4.49 7.51 -21.53
CA PRO A 161 -4.99 6.89 -20.30
C PRO A 161 -4.08 5.83 -19.67
N LYS A 162 -3.21 5.22 -20.47
CA LYS A 162 -2.26 4.16 -20.06
C LYS A 162 -0.84 4.68 -19.79
N LEU A 163 -0.59 6.00 -19.85
CA LEU A 163 0.76 6.56 -19.69
C LEU A 163 1.36 6.24 -18.32
N PHE A 164 0.58 6.29 -17.24
CA PHE A 164 1.04 5.89 -15.91
C PHE A 164 0.26 4.72 -15.36
N ALA A 165 0.98 3.74 -14.82
CA ALA A 165 0.41 2.51 -14.27
C ALA A 165 -0.65 2.76 -13.18
N HIS A 166 -0.48 3.77 -12.33
CA HIS A 166 -1.41 4.03 -11.24
C HIS A 166 -2.73 4.70 -11.66
N TRP A 167 -2.88 5.19 -12.90
CA TRP A 167 -4.03 6.00 -13.29
C TRP A 167 -5.37 5.27 -13.36
N TYR A 168 -5.38 3.95 -13.44
CA TYR A 168 -6.61 3.16 -13.40
C TYR A 168 -7.11 2.89 -11.98
N LEU A 169 -6.25 3.00 -10.96
CA LEU A 169 -6.54 2.55 -9.59
C LEU A 169 -7.73 3.23 -8.91
N LEU A 170 -8.06 4.45 -9.31
CA LEU A 170 -9.18 5.23 -8.77
C LEU A 170 -10.24 5.54 -9.83
N ARG A 171 -10.25 4.82 -10.96
CA ARG A 171 -11.42 4.84 -11.84
C ARG A 171 -12.56 4.16 -11.08
N ALA A 172 -13.76 4.74 -11.15
CA ALA A 172 -14.94 3.94 -10.89
C ALA A 172 -14.89 2.77 -11.87
N SER A 173 -14.88 1.54 -11.35
CA SER A 173 -15.15 0.37 -12.17
C SER A 173 -16.55 0.55 -12.71
N ASN A 174 -16.64 1.05 -13.94
CA ASN A 174 -17.81 0.90 -14.80
C ASN A 174 -17.59 -0.39 -15.59
N GLU A 175 -17.59 -1.51 -14.87
CA GLU A 175 -17.73 -2.87 -15.40
C GLU A 175 -18.71 -3.58 -14.49
#